data_AF-A0A2H0YIK3-F1
#
_entry.id   AF-A0A2H0YIK3-F1
#
_cell.length_a   1.000
_cell.length_b   1.000
_cell.length_c   1.000
_cell.angle_alpha   90.00
_cell.angle_beta   90.00
_cell.angle_gamma   90.00
#
_symmetry.space_group_name_H-M   'P 1'
#
loop_
_entity.id
_entity.type
_entity.pdbx_description
1 polymer ?
#
loop_
_entity_poly.entity_id
_entity_poly.type
_entity_poly.pdbx_seq_one_letter_code
_entity_poly.pdbx_strand_id
1 'polypeptide(L)'
;GRLHRFSALILMIDLLYHLLYLGIQGFRKKLCLSMIPRIEDFRHLCQNLRYLSGRGGDRPRFGTFTYIQKLDYWVVMIVVLIMIITGLMYWFPVIAVRIFPDPVFKWIWGAAYVIHSTEAILILFFAFVWHFYHVHLKSRVFPMSWIWITGKIDLEDLMEEHPGNFEEILDAERKKGEPDTKGESGSE
;
A
#
# COMPACT_ATOMS: atom_id res chain seq x y z
N GLY A 1 -7.57 -17.24 -23.33
CA GLY A 1 -6.96 -18.54 -22.98
C GLY A 1 -5.46 -18.42 -22.73
N ARG A 2 -4.63 -18.54 -23.78
CA ARG A 2 -3.15 -18.58 -23.66
C ARG A 2 -2.52 -17.28 -23.14
N LEU A 3 -2.93 -16.13 -23.68
CA LEU A 3 -2.42 -14.82 -23.24
C LEU A 3 -2.73 -14.55 -21.76
N HIS A 4 -3.97 -14.76 -21.34
CA HIS A 4 -4.36 -14.62 -19.93
C HIS A 4 -3.51 -15.49 -18.99
N ARG A 5 -3.26 -16.76 -19.35
CA ARG A 5 -2.39 -17.65 -18.56
C ARG A 5 -0.94 -17.18 -18.53
N PHE A 6 -0.43 -16.64 -19.63
CA PHE A 6 0.91 -16.06 -19.68
C PHE A 6 1.02 -14.81 -18.79
N SER A 7 0.05 -13.90 -18.88
CA SER A 7 -0.04 -12.73 -17.98
C SER A 7 -0.17 -13.14 -16.52
N ALA A 8 -0.92 -14.21 -16.22
CA ALA A 8 -1.04 -14.75 -14.88
C ALA A 8 0.32 -15.28 -14.35
N LEU A 9 1.14 -15.92 -15.19
CA LEU A 9 2.50 -16.33 -14.78
C LEU A 9 3.36 -15.13 -14.41
N ILE A 10 3.32 -14.06 -15.21
CA ILE A 10 4.06 -12.83 -14.92
C ILE A 10 3.61 -12.25 -13.57
N LEU A 11 2.30 -12.13 -13.35
CA LEU A 11 1.74 -11.61 -12.10
C LEU A 11 2.09 -12.48 -10.88
N MET A 12 2.12 -13.82 -11.04
CA MET A 12 2.53 -14.73 -9.98
C MET A 12 4.03 -14.58 -9.64
N ILE A 13 4.88 -14.39 -10.65
CA ILE A 13 6.33 -14.15 -10.44
C ILE A 13 6.54 -12.81 -9.72
N ASP A 14 5.83 -11.76 -10.15
CA ASP A 14 5.89 -10.44 -9.52
C ASP A 14 5.46 -10.49 -8.04
N LEU A 15 4.31 -11.12 -7.74
CA LEU A 15 3.87 -11.31 -6.37
C LEU A 15 4.90 -12.10 -5.54
N LEU A 16 5.45 -13.18 -6.11
CA LEU A 16 6.46 -13.98 -5.43
C LEU A 16 7.72 -13.17 -5.13
N TYR A 17 8.22 -12.41 -6.10
CA TYR A 17 9.35 -11.50 -5.92
C TYR A 17 9.07 -10.50 -4.80
N HIS A 18 7.89 -9.87 -4.80
CA HIS A 18 7.50 -8.89 -3.79
C HIS A 18 7.44 -9.50 -2.38
N LEU A 19 6.82 -10.67 -2.24
CA LEU A 19 6.75 -11.38 -0.96
C LEU A 19 8.13 -11.83 -0.46
N LEU A 20 9.01 -12.29 -1.35
CA LEU A 20 10.39 -12.64 -1.01
C LEU A 20 11.19 -11.41 -0.58
N TYR A 21 11.04 -10.29 -1.30
CA TYR A 21 11.68 -9.02 -0.95
C TYR A 21 11.26 -8.55 0.45
N LEU A 22 9.96 -8.57 0.74
CA LEU A 22 9.44 -8.26 2.08
C LEU A 22 9.95 -9.24 3.13
N GLY A 23 9.96 -10.55 2.83
CA GLY A 23 10.49 -11.57 3.73
C GLY A 23 11.95 -11.33 4.08
N ILE A 24 12.81 -11.12 3.09
CA ILE A 24 14.24 -10.82 3.26
C ILE A 24 14.44 -9.53 4.09
N GLN A 25 13.68 -8.47 3.79
CA GLN A 25 13.74 -7.23 4.56
C GLN A 25 13.27 -7.41 6.00
N GLY A 26 12.26 -8.25 6.23
CA GLY A 26 11.80 -8.68 7.55
C GLY A 26 12.89 -9.40 8.33
N PHE A 27 13.54 -10.39 7.72
CA PHE A 27 14.68 -11.10 8.33
C PHE A 27 15.85 -10.17 8.66
N ARG A 28 16.09 -9.17 7.81
CA ARG A 28 17.13 -8.14 8.04
C ARG A 28 16.72 -7.05 9.02
N LYS A 29 15.51 -7.11 9.60
CA LYS A 29 14.91 -6.07 10.47
C LYS A 29 14.90 -4.68 9.83
N LYS A 30 14.89 -4.61 8.49
CA LYS A 30 14.83 -3.36 7.70
C LYS A 30 13.43 -3.13 7.13
N LEU A 31 12.46 -3.94 7.51
CA LEU A 31 11.10 -3.83 7.01
C LEU A 31 10.51 -2.47 7.37
N CYS A 32 10.01 -1.76 6.35
CA CYS A 32 9.29 -0.52 6.56
C CYS A 32 7.90 -0.83 7.12
N LEU A 33 7.79 -0.90 8.45
CA LEU A 33 6.53 -1.16 9.16
C LEU A 33 5.51 -0.01 9.04
N SER A 34 5.88 1.10 8.40
CA SER A 34 5.00 2.24 8.18
C SER A 34 3.87 1.96 7.19
N MET A 35 4.02 0.94 6.33
CA MET A 35 2.96 0.49 5.40
C MET A 35 1.90 -0.40 6.03
N ILE A 36 2.08 -0.85 7.28
CA ILE A 36 1.07 -1.65 7.97
C ILE A 36 -0.07 -0.71 8.44
N PRO A 37 -1.35 -1.03 8.16
CA PRO A 37 -2.46 -0.23 8.64
C PRO A 37 -2.53 -0.32 10.16
N ARG A 38 -2.60 0.83 10.83
CA ARG A 38 -2.72 0.94 12.29
C ARG A 38 -4.11 1.46 12.64
N ILE A 39 -4.52 1.23 13.88
CA ILE A 39 -5.79 1.79 14.41
C ILE A 39 -5.81 3.32 14.28
N GLU A 40 -4.64 3.96 14.37
CA GLU A 40 -4.46 5.40 14.17
C GLU A 40 -4.87 5.86 12.76
N ASP A 41 -4.71 5.03 11.73
CA ASP A 41 -5.13 5.37 10.36
C ASP A 41 -6.65 5.53 10.26
N PHE A 42 -7.42 4.79 11.06
CA PHE A 42 -8.87 4.96 11.14
C PHE A 42 -9.25 6.29 11.81
N ARG A 43 -8.51 6.71 12.83
CA ARG A 43 -8.69 8.03 13.45
C ARG A 43 -8.39 9.14 12.45
N HIS A 44 -7.33 9.01 11.66
CA HIS A 44 -6.99 9.96 10.60
C HIS A 44 -8.06 10.03 9.51
N LEU A 45 -8.66 8.89 9.13
CA LEU A 45 -9.81 8.85 8.22
C LEU A 45 -11.00 9.65 8.79
N CYS A 46 -11.39 9.40 10.05
CA CYS A 46 -12.49 10.12 10.68
C CYS A 46 -12.22 11.63 10.80
N GLN A 47 -10.98 12.02 11.13
CA GLN A 47 -10.57 13.43 11.17
C GLN A 47 -10.64 14.08 9.80
N ASN A 48 -10.13 13.40 8.76
CA ASN A 48 -10.18 13.91 7.39
C ASN A 48 -11.63 14.09 6.91
N LEU A 49 -12.52 13.14 7.21
CA LEU A 49 -13.95 13.25 6.88
C LEU A 49 -14.62 14.43 7.59
N ARG A 50 -14.29 14.70 8.85
CA ARG A 50 -14.81 15.87 9.60
C ARG A 50 -14.30 17.18 9.01
N TYR A 51 -13.01 17.23 8.66
CA TYR A 51 -12.39 18.37 8.00
C TYR A 51 -13.05 18.67 6.65
N LEU A 52 -13.19 17.65 5.79
CA LEU A 52 -13.85 17.74 4.48
C LEU A 52 -15.34 18.12 4.58
N SER A 53 -16.03 17.68 5.64
CA SER A 53 -17.44 18.03 5.87
C SER A 53 -17.65 19.46 6.40
N GLY A 54 -16.59 20.27 6.51
CA GLY A 54 -16.65 21.64 7.00
C GLY A 54 -17.02 21.77 8.48
N ARG A 55 -17.01 20.67 9.25
CA ARG A 55 -17.43 20.62 10.66
C ARG A 55 -16.36 21.09 11.66
N GLY A 56 -15.28 21.68 11.16
CA GLY A 56 -14.12 22.09 11.95
C GLY A 56 -13.25 20.92 12.39
N GLY A 57 -11.93 21.18 12.45
CA GLY A 57 -10.90 20.21 12.84
C GLY A 57 -9.58 20.52 12.15
N ASP A 58 -8.47 20.15 12.78
CA ASP A 58 -7.14 20.31 12.17
C ASP A 58 -6.93 19.26 11.06
N ARG A 59 -6.14 19.64 10.05
CA ARG A 59 -5.72 18.73 8.99
C ARG A 59 -4.94 17.57 9.63
N PRO A 60 -5.28 16.30 9.37
CA PRO A 60 -4.62 15.16 10.00
C PRO A 60 -3.12 15.15 9.67
N ARG A 61 -2.29 14.91 10.70
CA ARG A 61 -0.85 14.84 10.56
C ARG A 61 -0.46 13.46 10.01
N PHE A 62 -0.35 13.35 8.70
CA PHE A 62 0.09 12.11 8.07
C PHE A 62 1.59 11.91 8.25
N GLY A 63 1.99 10.69 8.60
CA GLY A 63 3.39 10.28 8.59
C GLY A 63 3.89 10.02 7.15
N THR A 64 4.93 9.19 7.00
CA THR A 64 5.54 8.87 5.69
C THR A 64 4.54 8.39 4.64
N PHE A 65 3.50 7.66 5.04
CA PHE A 65 2.42 7.24 4.16
C PHE A 65 1.06 7.65 4.73
N THR A 66 0.20 8.19 3.87
CA THR A 66 -1.19 8.51 4.23
C THR A 66 -2.02 7.23 4.34
N TYR A 67 -3.16 7.29 5.05
CA TYR A 67 -4.05 6.13 5.14
C TYR A 67 -4.57 5.71 3.76
N ILE A 68 -4.75 6.65 2.83
CA ILE A 68 -5.20 6.38 1.45
C ILE A 68 -4.14 5.57 0.70
N GLN A 69 -2.87 5.99 0.76
CA GLN A 69 -1.77 5.26 0.09
C GLN A 69 -1.61 3.84 0.65
N LYS A 70 -1.78 3.66 1.97
CA LYS A 70 -1.77 2.33 2.59
C LYS A 70 -2.95 1.49 2.10
N LEU A 71 -4.16 2.07 2.06
CA LEU A 71 -5.35 1.38 1.56
C LEU A 71 -5.15 0.93 0.11
N ASP A 72 -4.65 1.79 -0.76
CA ASP A 72 -4.40 1.45 -2.17
C ASP A 72 -3.44 0.26 -2.29
N TYR A 73 -2.33 0.29 -1.54
CA TYR A 73 -1.37 -0.81 -1.50
C TYR A 73 -2.01 -2.13 -1.04
N TRP A 74 -2.75 -2.11 0.07
CA TRP A 74 -3.34 -3.33 0.63
C TRP A 74 -4.51 -3.88 -0.18
N VAL A 75 -5.36 -3.00 -0.73
CA VAL A 75 -6.45 -3.38 -1.63
C VAL A 75 -5.87 -4.11 -2.84
N VAL A 76 -4.85 -3.54 -3.50
CA VAL A 76 -4.22 -4.19 -4.66
C VAL A 76 -3.56 -5.51 -4.26
N MET A 77 -2.84 -5.56 -3.14
CA MET A 77 -2.17 -6.78 -2.66
C MET A 77 -3.16 -7.93 -2.43
N ILE A 78 -4.26 -7.67 -1.74
CA ILE A 78 -5.29 -8.67 -1.43
C ILE A 78 -6.00 -9.11 -2.71
N VAL A 79 -6.34 -8.17 -3.59
CA VAL A 79 -7.01 -8.47 -4.85
C VAL A 79 -6.14 -9.36 -5.73
N VAL A 80 -4.87 -9.03 -5.91
CA VAL A 80 -3.92 -9.85 -6.68
C VAL A 80 -3.80 -11.26 -6.08
N LEU A 81 -3.70 -11.36 -4.75
CA LEU A 81 -3.63 -12.66 -4.07
C LEU A 81 -4.89 -13.50 -4.32
N ILE A 82 -6.09 -12.90 -4.18
CA ILE A 82 -7.36 -13.58 -4.44
C ILE A 82 -7.46 -14.01 -5.91
N MET A 83 -7.04 -13.16 -6.85
CA MET A 83 -7.04 -13.48 -8.28
C MET A 83 -6.11 -14.66 -8.60
N ILE A 84 -4.92 -14.70 -8.02
CA ILE A 84 -3.99 -15.81 -8.20
C ILE A 84 -4.55 -17.11 -7.62
N ILE A 85 -5.08 -17.08 -6.39
CA ILE A 85 -5.63 -18.28 -5.74
C ILE A 85 -6.81 -18.84 -6.55
N THR A 86 -7.78 -17.98 -6.87
CA THR A 86 -8.96 -18.40 -7.65
C THR A 86 -8.58 -18.84 -9.06
N GLY A 87 -7.62 -18.18 -9.70
CA GLY A 87 -7.09 -18.59 -11.02
C GLY A 87 -6.40 -19.94 -10.99
N LEU A 88 -5.59 -20.22 -9.95
CA LEU A 88 -4.94 -21.51 -9.75
C LEU A 88 -5.95 -22.64 -9.53
N MET A 89 -7.05 -22.37 -8.82
CA MET A 89 -8.14 -23.36 -8.67
C MET A 89 -8.73 -23.76 -10.02
N TYR A 90 -8.95 -22.80 -10.93
CA TYR A 90 -9.44 -23.08 -12.29
C TYR A 90 -8.40 -23.67 -13.22
N TRP A 91 -7.12 -23.36 -13.00
CA TRP A 91 -6.04 -23.95 -13.78
C TRP A 91 -5.85 -25.43 -13.41
N PHE A 92 -5.95 -25.78 -12.13
CA PHE A 92 -5.73 -27.14 -11.62
C PHE A 92 -6.95 -27.68 -10.86
N PRO A 93 -8.08 -27.96 -11.53
CA PRO A 93 -9.34 -28.34 -10.89
C PRO A 93 -9.23 -29.63 -10.07
N VAL A 94 -8.45 -30.61 -10.53
CA VAL A 94 -8.25 -31.89 -9.82
C VAL A 94 -7.54 -31.68 -8.48
N ILE A 95 -6.60 -30.74 -8.42
CA ILE A 95 -5.90 -30.39 -7.18
C ILE A 95 -6.84 -29.63 -6.25
N ALA A 96 -7.61 -28.67 -6.79
CA ALA A 96 -8.57 -27.90 -6.01
C ALA A 96 -9.60 -28.78 -5.29
N VAL A 97 -10.16 -29.79 -5.98
CA VAL A 97 -11.10 -30.77 -5.38
C VAL A 97 -10.46 -31.60 -4.27
N ARG A 98 -9.15 -31.88 -4.35
CA ARG A 98 -8.45 -32.62 -3.30
C ARG A 98 -8.16 -31.77 -2.06
N ILE A 99 -7.92 -30.47 -2.25
CA ILE A 99 -7.66 -29.53 -1.16
C ILE A 99 -8.94 -29.22 -0.38
N PHE A 100 -10.06 -29.07 -1.10
CA PHE A 100 -11.35 -28.73 -0.51
C PHE A 100 -12.32 -29.92 -0.62
N PRO A 101 -12.58 -30.66 0.47
CA PRO A 101 -13.57 -31.73 0.47
C PRO A 101 -15.01 -31.19 0.33
N ASP A 102 -15.91 -32.04 -0.17
CA ASP A 102 -17.35 -31.76 -0.16
C ASP A 102 -17.88 -31.69 1.29
N PRO A 103 -18.86 -30.81 1.61
CA PRO A 103 -19.65 -29.93 0.74
C PRO A 103 -19.06 -28.53 0.52
N VAL A 104 -17.94 -28.20 1.19
CA VAL A 104 -17.36 -26.86 1.22
C VAL A 104 -16.86 -26.43 -0.18
N PHE A 105 -16.37 -27.40 -0.97
CA PHE A 105 -15.91 -27.17 -2.34
C PHE A 105 -16.93 -26.42 -3.20
N LYS A 106 -18.22 -26.77 -3.16
CA LYS A 106 -19.24 -26.15 -4.02
C LYS A 106 -19.40 -24.66 -3.75
N TRP A 107 -19.37 -24.26 -2.47
CA TRP A 107 -19.47 -22.85 -2.07
C TRP A 107 -18.22 -22.07 -2.50
N ILE A 108 -17.02 -22.60 -2.23
CA ILE A 108 -15.76 -21.94 -2.59
C ILE A 108 -15.63 -21.85 -4.12
N TRP A 109 -15.97 -22.91 -4.85
CA TRP A 109 -15.93 -22.91 -6.31
C TRP A 109 -16.89 -21.90 -6.92
N GLY A 110 -18.11 -21.79 -6.39
CA GLY A 110 -19.07 -20.77 -6.84
C GLY A 110 -18.59 -19.35 -6.54
N ALA A 111 -18.07 -19.11 -5.34
CA ALA A 111 -17.52 -17.81 -4.95
C ALA A 111 -16.31 -17.43 -5.82
N ALA A 112 -15.37 -18.36 -6.01
CA ALA A 112 -14.21 -18.18 -6.87
C ALA A 112 -14.61 -17.80 -8.30
N TYR A 113 -15.72 -18.36 -8.80
CA TYR A 113 -16.16 -18.11 -10.17
C TYR A 113 -16.62 -16.66 -10.31
N VAL A 114 -17.50 -16.22 -9.41
CA VAL A 114 -18.02 -14.85 -9.40
C VAL A 114 -16.88 -13.85 -9.21
N ILE A 115 -15.99 -14.11 -8.25
CA ILE A 115 -14.86 -13.23 -7.93
C ILE A 115 -13.88 -13.14 -9.10
N HIS A 116 -13.44 -14.26 -9.66
CA HIS A 116 -12.41 -14.28 -10.72
C HIS A 116 -12.94 -13.81 -12.08
N SER A 117 -14.25 -13.86 -12.31
CA SER A 117 -14.86 -13.45 -13.58
C SER A 117 -15.24 -11.96 -13.56
N THR A 118 -16.46 -11.64 -13.12
CA THR A 118 -17.05 -10.31 -13.26
C THR A 118 -16.46 -9.31 -12.26
N GLU A 119 -16.32 -9.71 -11.00
CA GLU A 119 -15.84 -8.81 -9.95
C GLU A 119 -14.38 -8.40 -10.19
N ALA A 120 -13.57 -9.30 -10.75
CA ALA A 120 -12.19 -9.00 -11.11
C ALA A 120 -12.07 -7.77 -12.01
N ILE A 121 -12.94 -7.65 -13.01
CA ILE A 121 -12.93 -6.53 -13.95
C ILE A 121 -13.37 -5.23 -13.26
N LEU A 122 -14.42 -5.30 -12.43
CA LEU A 122 -14.91 -4.13 -11.70
C LEU A 122 -13.87 -3.59 -10.72
N ILE A 123 -13.26 -4.49 -9.94
CA ILE A 123 -12.22 -4.14 -8.97
C ILE A 123 -10.98 -3.59 -9.69
N LEU A 124 -10.55 -4.24 -10.78
CA LEU A 124 -9.42 -3.77 -11.58
C LEU A 124 -9.69 -2.38 -12.15
N PHE A 125 -10.88 -2.14 -12.68
CA PHE A 125 -11.26 -0.84 -13.23
C PHE A 125 -11.27 0.25 -12.15
N PHE A 126 -11.89 -0.04 -11.00
CA PHE A 126 -11.92 0.89 -9.88
C PHE A 126 -10.50 1.22 -9.39
N ALA A 127 -9.68 0.21 -9.13
CA ALA A 127 -8.30 0.39 -8.70
C ALA A 127 -7.47 1.14 -9.75
N PHE A 128 -7.68 0.83 -11.04
CA PHE A 128 -6.99 1.50 -12.15
C PHE A 128 -7.33 2.98 -12.20
N VAL A 129 -8.62 3.35 -12.23
CA VAL A 129 -9.05 4.76 -12.29
C VAL A 129 -8.57 5.53 -11.07
N TRP A 130 -8.72 4.94 -9.89
CA TRP A 130 -8.29 5.53 -8.63
C TRP A 130 -6.78 5.79 -8.63
N HIS A 131 -5.98 4.77 -8.96
CA HIS A 131 -4.53 4.89 -9.02
C HIS A 131 -4.08 5.89 -10.09
N PHE A 132 -4.68 5.84 -11.30
CA PHE A 132 -4.37 6.76 -12.38
C PHE A 132 -4.65 8.20 -11.97
N TYR A 133 -5.75 8.45 -11.29
CA TYR A 133 -6.07 9.78 -10.80
C TYR A 133 -5.01 10.29 -9.83
N HIS A 134 -4.69 9.50 -8.81
CA HIS A 134 -3.77 9.93 -7.75
C HIS A 134 -2.33 10.07 -8.21
N VAL A 135 -1.86 9.21 -9.11
CA VAL A 135 -0.46 9.18 -9.55
C VAL A 135 -0.23 10.00 -10.82
N HIS A 136 -1.21 10.14 -11.71
CA HIS A 136 -1.02 10.75 -13.03
C HIS A 136 -1.83 12.03 -13.25
N LEU A 137 -3.10 12.07 -12.84
CA LEU A 137 -4.02 13.12 -13.26
C LEU A 137 -4.22 14.24 -12.24
N LYS A 138 -3.81 14.06 -10.98
CA LYS A 138 -3.88 15.11 -9.96
C LYS A 138 -3.02 16.31 -10.40
N SER A 139 -3.63 17.49 -10.46
CA SER A 139 -3.04 18.70 -11.08
C SER A 139 -1.63 19.04 -10.59
N ARG A 140 -1.32 18.75 -9.33
CA ARG A 140 -0.03 19.05 -8.70
C ARG A 140 1.10 18.11 -9.16
N VAL A 141 0.76 16.89 -9.57
CA VAL A 141 1.71 15.87 -10.02
C VAL A 141 1.57 15.58 -11.51
N PHE A 142 0.81 16.38 -12.26
CA PHE A 142 0.62 16.15 -13.69
C PHE A 142 1.96 16.37 -14.45
N PRO A 143 2.33 15.49 -15.40
CA PRO A 143 1.59 14.36 -15.96
C PRO A 143 1.73 13.04 -15.17
N MET A 144 2.65 12.99 -14.21
CA MET A 144 2.87 11.86 -13.32
C MET A 144 3.72 12.26 -12.10
N SER A 145 3.41 11.69 -10.94
CA SER A 145 4.29 11.73 -9.77
C SER A 145 5.62 11.07 -10.11
N TRP A 146 6.73 11.79 -9.95
CA TRP A 146 8.07 11.25 -10.21
C TRP A 146 8.61 10.42 -9.04
N ILE A 147 7.88 10.32 -7.93
CA ILE A 147 8.32 9.64 -6.70
C ILE A 147 8.62 8.16 -6.96
N TRP A 148 7.79 7.46 -7.75
CA TRP A 148 8.00 6.03 -7.99
C TRP A 148 9.21 5.72 -8.91
N ILE A 149 9.73 6.73 -9.64
CA ILE A 149 10.94 6.59 -10.47
C ILE A 149 12.17 7.10 -9.71
N THR A 150 12.08 8.32 -9.18
CA THR A 150 13.22 9.04 -8.61
C THR A 150 13.40 8.82 -7.12
N GLY A 151 12.34 8.42 -6.42
CA GLY A 151 12.30 8.34 -4.96
C GLY A 151 12.32 9.70 -4.25
N LYS A 152 12.16 10.81 -4.97
CA LYS A 152 12.26 12.17 -4.41
C LYS A 152 10.92 12.88 -4.42
N ILE A 153 10.69 13.70 -3.41
CA ILE A 153 9.51 14.56 -3.24
C ILE A 153 9.98 15.99 -2.95
N ASP A 154 9.29 16.97 -3.52
CA ASP A 154 9.58 18.38 -3.26
C ASP A 154 9.19 18.77 -1.82
N LEU A 155 9.89 19.75 -1.26
CA LEU A 155 9.73 20.14 0.14
C LEU A 155 8.30 20.61 0.44
N GLU A 156 7.72 21.42 -0.44
CA GLU A 156 6.38 21.97 -0.28
C GLU A 156 5.31 20.86 -0.32
N ASP A 157 5.48 19.90 -1.23
CA ASP A 157 4.61 18.72 -1.33
C ASP A 157 4.72 17.83 -0.09
N LEU A 158 5.94 17.65 0.42
CA LEU A 158 6.19 16.90 1.65
C LEU A 158 5.53 17.56 2.86
N MET A 159 5.64 18.88 2.99
CA MET A 159 5.02 19.66 4.07
C MET A 159 3.49 19.56 4.04
N GLU A 160 2.89 19.59 2.85
CA GLU A 160 1.44 19.58 2.71
C GLU A 160 0.80 18.18 2.76
N GLU A 161 1.42 17.19 2.14
CA GLU A 161 0.87 15.83 2.04
C GLU A 161 1.31 14.94 3.21
N HIS A 162 2.50 15.19 3.75
CA HIS A 162 3.15 14.38 4.78
C HIS A 162 3.74 15.22 5.92
N PRO A 163 2.93 16.09 6.57
CA PRO A 163 3.43 17.02 7.59
C PRO A 163 4.14 16.33 8.76
N GLY A 164 3.69 15.13 9.17
CA GLY A 164 4.35 14.37 10.23
C GLY A 164 5.72 13.84 9.82
N ASN A 165 5.88 13.44 8.56
CA ASN A 165 7.18 13.01 8.02
C ASN A 165 8.15 14.20 7.95
N PHE A 166 7.64 15.38 7.57
CA PHE A 166 8.43 16.61 7.55
C PHE A 166 8.93 17.00 8.95
N GLU A 167 8.04 16.97 9.97
CA GLU A 167 8.40 17.21 11.37
C GLU A 167 9.51 16.24 11.85
N GLU A 168 9.40 14.94 11.54
CA GLU A 168 10.42 13.94 11.88
C GLU A 168 11.78 14.21 11.22
N ILE A 169 11.79 14.63 9.95
CA ILE A 169 13.03 14.95 9.22
C ILE A 169 13.69 16.20 9.82
N LEU A 170 12.91 17.25 10.11
CA LEU A 170 13.41 18.46 10.75
C LEU A 170 14.01 18.19 12.13
N ASP A 171 13.35 17.37 12.94
CA ASP A 171 13.84 17.00 14.27
C ASP A 171 15.13 16.17 14.19
N ALA A 172 15.24 15.30 13.18
CA ALA A 172 16.46 14.53 12.92
C ALA A 172 17.63 15.42 12.46
N GLU A 173 17.38 16.43 11.63
CA GLU A 173 18.39 17.40 11.22
C GLU A 173 18.84 18.30 12.38
N ARG A 174 17.90 18.76 13.21
CA ARG A 174 18.21 19.54 14.42
C ARG A 174 19.16 18.77 15.35
N LYS A 175 18.87 17.49 15.62
CA LYS A 175 19.71 16.62 16.45
C LYS A 175 21.10 16.33 15.86
N LYS A 176 21.26 16.40 14.53
CA LYS A 176 22.58 16.30 13.88
C LYS A 176 23.35 17.61 13.92
N GLY A 177 22.65 18.74 13.98
CA GLY A 177 23.19 20.10 14.02
C GLY A 177 23.56 20.62 15.41
N GLU A 178 23.14 19.95 16.49
CA GLU A 178 23.64 20.18 17.86
C GLU A 178 24.84 19.25 18.14
N PRO A 179 26.09 19.67 17.88
CA PRO A 179 27.24 18.97 18.44
C PRO A 179 27.24 19.17 19.95
N ASP A 180 27.60 18.08 20.64
CA ASP A 180 27.73 17.90 22.08
C ASP A 180 28.37 19.11 22.79
N THR A 181 27.55 20.06 23.23
CA THR A 181 27.94 21.26 24.02
C THR A 181 27.60 21.09 25.49
N LYS A 182 27.47 19.84 25.96
CA LYS A 182 27.24 19.51 27.38
C LYS A 182 28.24 18.50 27.94
N GLY A 183 29.47 18.55 27.44
CA GLY A 183 30.54 17.62 27.83
C GLY A 183 31.84 18.28 28.33
N GLU A 184 31.88 19.57 28.69
CA GLU A 184 33.11 20.19 29.22
C GLU A 184 32.79 21.43 30.07
N SER A 185 32.15 21.25 31.23
CA SER A 185 32.16 22.25 32.31
C SER A 185 32.00 21.54 33.65
N GLY A 186 33.09 20.98 34.17
CA GLY A 186 33.06 20.24 35.43
C GLY A 186 34.39 19.62 35.80
N SER A 187 35.45 20.44 35.89
CA SER A 187 36.60 20.17 36.76
C SER A 187 37.32 21.50 37.01
N GLU A 188 36.87 22.18 38.06
CA GLU A 188 37.73 23.07 38.86
C GLU A 188 38.66 22.22 39.73
#